data_AF-A0A7C2Y0A4-F1
#
_entry.id   AF-A0A7C2Y0A4-F1
#
_cell.length_a   1.000
_cell.length_b   1.000
_cell.length_c   1.000
_cell.angle_alpha   90.00
_cell.angle_beta   90.00
_cell.angle_gamma   90.00
#
_symmetry.space_group_name_H-M   'P 1'
#
loop_
_entity.id
_entity.type
_entity.pdbx_description
1 polymer ?
#
loop_
_entity_poly.entity_id
_entity_poly.type
_entity_poly.pdbx_seq_one_letter_code
_entity_poly.pdbx_strand_id
1 'polypeptide(L)'
;MRIARREFIELSGKTMLGTAIAPSFFNFLDAPRGFIEDILELPGVKKIHKYIEDHKTEHIAKIQSDLQQPSVSSWNMGITEMAERMKKSFKQLGCKEAELVKTDGLSGVWGWYDAGAKKTISHYMIEV
;
A
#
# COMPACT_ATOMS: atom_id res chain seq x y z
N MET A 1 9.78 15.42 25.98
CA MET A 1 11.04 15.89 25.38
C MET A 1 10.68 16.88 24.26
N ARG A 2 10.98 18.17 24.40
CA ARG A 2 10.67 19.20 23.37
C ARG A 2 11.97 19.60 22.69
N ILE A 3 12.15 19.21 21.42
CA ILE A 3 13.30 19.59 20.60
C ILE A 3 13.02 20.97 19.98
N ALA A 4 14.00 21.87 20.04
CA ALA A 4 13.86 23.21 19.46
C ALA A 4 13.96 23.15 17.92
N ARG A 5 13.25 24.02 17.20
CA ARG A 5 13.20 24.07 15.72
C ARG A 5 14.59 24.06 15.06
N ARG A 6 15.60 24.65 15.71
CA ARG A 6 16.98 24.71 15.22
C ARG A 6 17.70 23.36 15.34
N GLU A 7 17.47 22.65 16.43
CA GLU A 7 17.99 21.29 16.64
C GLU A 7 17.30 20.28 15.71
N PHE A 8 16.00 20.46 15.41
CA PHE A 8 15.32 19.68 14.38
C PHE A 8 15.95 19.89 13.00
N ILE A 9 16.31 21.13 12.64
CA ILE A 9 16.96 21.45 11.36
C ILE A 9 18.37 20.86 11.29
N GLU A 10 19.19 20.94 12.34
CA GLU A 10 20.52 20.30 12.35
C GLU A 10 20.44 18.78 12.31
N LEU A 11 19.48 18.16 13.02
CA LEU A 11 19.23 16.73 12.95
C LEU A 11 18.81 16.35 11.52
N SER A 12 17.93 17.13 10.90
CA SER A 12 17.51 16.90 9.50
C SER A 12 18.66 17.08 8.51
N GLY A 13 19.54 18.06 8.71
CA GLY A 13 20.69 18.32 7.86
C GLY A 13 21.80 17.27 7.97
N LYS A 14 22.07 16.76 9.18
CA LYS A 14 23.03 15.65 9.38
C LYS A 14 22.48 14.31 8.89
N THR A 15 21.17 14.11 8.96
CA THR A 15 20.52 12.92 8.38
C THR A 15 20.56 12.98 6.84
N MET A 16 20.46 14.18 6.24
CA MET A 16 20.53 14.35 4.79
C MET A 16 21.90 14.01 4.16
N LEU A 17 23.01 14.18 4.88
CA LEU A 17 24.33 13.77 4.39
C LEU A 17 24.53 12.25 4.46
N GLY A 18 23.80 11.57 5.35
CA GLY A 18 23.74 10.10 5.43
C GLY A 18 22.77 9.46 4.42
N THR A 19 21.95 10.26 3.73
CA THR A 19 20.98 9.81 2.72
C THR A 19 21.45 10.05 1.29
N ALA A 20 22.73 9.82 1.00
CA ALA A 20 23.16 9.56 -0.39
C ALA A 20 22.53 8.26 -0.96
N ILE A 21 21.72 7.55 -0.17
CA ILE A 21 20.89 6.41 -0.60
C ILE A 21 19.51 6.52 0.08
N ALA A 22 18.81 7.64 -0.07
CA ALA A 22 17.36 7.63 0.10
C ALA A 22 16.74 7.40 -1.28
N PRO A 23 16.24 6.19 -1.59
CA PRO A 23 15.67 5.93 -2.90
C PRO A 23 14.38 6.74 -3.04
N SER A 24 14.37 7.66 -3.99
CA SER A 24 13.14 8.28 -4.50
C SER A 24 12.20 7.18 -5.01
N PHE A 25 10.90 7.43 -4.85
CA PHE A 25 9.77 6.51 -5.12
C PHE A 25 9.78 5.85 -6.52
N PHE A 26 10.55 6.39 -7.48
CA PHE A 26 10.60 5.95 -8.88
C PHE A 26 11.91 5.25 -9.32
N ASN A 27 12.89 5.05 -8.44
CA ASN A 27 14.21 4.50 -8.81
C ASN A 27 14.22 3.01 -9.18
N PHE A 28 13.06 2.34 -9.20
CA PHE A 28 12.94 1.03 -9.83
C PHE A 28 13.28 1.09 -11.33
N LEU A 29 13.03 2.22 -11.99
CA LEU A 29 13.40 2.43 -13.39
C LEU A 29 14.93 2.57 -13.58
N ASP A 30 15.65 2.94 -12.52
CA ASP A 30 17.12 3.04 -12.48
C ASP A 30 17.76 1.74 -11.99
N ALA A 31 16.96 0.70 -11.70
CA ALA A 31 17.49 -0.58 -11.32
C ALA A 31 18.39 -1.14 -12.45
N PRO A 32 19.51 -1.81 -12.11
CA PRO A 32 20.35 -2.46 -13.11
C PRO A 32 19.50 -3.35 -14.02
N ARG A 33 19.75 -3.34 -15.33
CA ARG A 33 19.15 -4.32 -16.24
C ARG A 33 19.44 -5.73 -15.69
N GLY A 34 18.40 -6.55 -15.49
CA GLY A 34 18.50 -7.87 -14.85
C GLY A 34 18.02 -7.91 -13.40
N PHE A 35 17.96 -6.78 -12.68
CA PHE A 35 17.56 -6.76 -11.27
C PHE A 35 16.13 -7.28 -11.04
N ILE A 36 15.22 -6.95 -11.95
CA ILE A 36 13.82 -7.39 -11.88
C ILE A 36 13.74 -8.87 -12.18
N GLU A 37 14.43 -9.31 -13.23
CA GLU A 37 14.52 -10.70 -13.64
C GLU A 37 15.08 -11.57 -12.50
N ASP A 38 16.15 -11.14 -11.84
CA ASP A 38 16.74 -11.84 -10.70
C ASP A 38 15.76 -11.96 -9.52
N ILE A 39 14.96 -10.92 -9.25
CA ILE A 39 13.91 -10.95 -8.21
C ILE A 39 12.82 -11.96 -8.58
N LEU A 40 12.38 -11.96 -9.84
CA LEU A 40 11.35 -12.88 -10.33
C LEU A 40 11.81 -14.34 -10.23
N GLU A 41 13.12 -14.58 -10.33
CA GLU A 41 13.71 -15.90 -10.21
C GLU A 41 13.82 -16.42 -8.77
N LEU A 42 13.65 -15.55 -7.76
CA LEU A 42 13.72 -15.96 -6.35
C LEU A 42 12.65 -17.03 -6.04
N PRO A 43 13.00 -18.13 -5.34
CA PRO A 43 12.05 -19.22 -5.08
C PRO A 43 10.74 -18.79 -4.41
N GLY A 44 10.82 -17.81 -3.50
CA GLY A 44 9.63 -17.24 -2.84
C GLY A 44 8.71 -16.50 -3.81
N VAL A 45 9.28 -15.74 -4.76
CA VAL A 45 8.52 -14.99 -5.76
C VAL A 45 7.89 -15.94 -6.77
N LYS A 46 8.61 -16.96 -7.23
CA LYS A 46 8.04 -18.02 -8.08
C LYS A 46 6.85 -18.74 -7.44
N LYS A 47 6.93 -19.03 -6.13
CA LYS A 47 5.82 -19.63 -5.39
C LYS A 47 4.59 -18.71 -5.37
N ILE A 48 4.79 -17.41 -5.17
CA ILE A 48 3.71 -16.41 -5.22
C ILE A 48 3.10 -16.34 -6.62
N HIS A 49 3.92 -16.29 -7.67
CA HIS A 49 3.45 -16.28 -9.06
C HIS A 49 2.61 -17.51 -9.38
N LYS A 50 3.07 -18.70 -8.98
CA LYS A 50 2.30 -19.93 -9.15
C LYS A 50 0.96 -19.87 -8.42
N TYR A 51 0.93 -19.38 -7.18
CA TYR A 51 -0.32 -19.22 -6.43
C TYR A 51 -1.30 -18.28 -7.15
N ILE A 52 -0.82 -17.14 -7.66
CA ILE A 52 -1.65 -16.19 -8.41
C ILE A 52 -2.22 -16.83 -9.68
N GLU A 53 -1.40 -17.57 -10.44
CA GLU A 53 -1.86 -18.24 -11.66
C GLU A 53 -2.87 -19.37 -11.33
N ASP A 54 -2.60 -20.18 -10.31
CA ASP A 54 -3.48 -21.27 -9.87
C ASP A 54 -4.84 -20.74 -9.36
N HIS A 55 -4.91 -19.49 -8.89
CA HIS A 55 -6.12 -18.83 -8.36
C HIS A 55 -6.65 -17.69 -9.26
N LYS A 56 -6.21 -17.61 -10.52
CA LYS A 56 -6.53 -16.52 -11.44
C LYS A 56 -8.02 -16.23 -11.57
N THR A 57 -8.85 -17.26 -11.72
CA THR A 57 -10.30 -17.12 -11.85
C THR A 57 -10.93 -16.48 -10.62
N GLU A 58 -10.45 -16.83 -9.42
CA GLU A 58 -10.92 -16.24 -8.16
C GLU A 58 -10.52 -14.77 -8.06
N HIS A 59 -9.29 -14.41 -8.43
CA HIS A 59 -8.83 -13.03 -8.46
C HIS A 59 -9.64 -12.17 -9.43
N ILE A 60 -9.92 -12.69 -10.63
CA ILE A 60 -10.78 -12.01 -11.61
C ILE A 60 -12.17 -11.76 -11.03
N ALA A 61 -12.77 -12.77 -10.38
CA ALA A 61 -14.09 -12.63 -9.78
C ALA A 61 -14.14 -11.56 -8.67
N LYS A 62 -13.08 -11.46 -7.85
CA LYS A 62 -12.97 -10.40 -6.82
C LYS A 62 -12.94 -9.01 -7.46
N ILE A 63 -12.07 -8.80 -8.45
CA ILE A 63 -11.98 -7.52 -9.18
C ILE A 63 -13.31 -7.17 -9.84
N GLN A 64 -13.95 -8.14 -10.50
CA GLN A 64 -15.28 -7.93 -11.11
C GLN A 64 -16.33 -7.56 -10.05
N SER A 65 -16.27 -8.19 -8.87
CA SER A 65 -17.17 -7.86 -7.78
C SER A 65 -16.97 -6.41 -7.32
N ASP A 66 -15.72 -5.98 -7.15
CA ASP A 66 -15.40 -4.62 -6.74
C ASP A 66 -15.87 -3.61 -7.80
N LEU A 67 -15.59 -3.84 -9.08
CA LEU A 67 -16.06 -2.99 -10.18
C LEU A 67 -17.59 -2.87 -10.31
N GLN A 68 -18.35 -3.85 -9.80
CA GLN A 68 -19.82 -3.79 -9.77
C GLN A 68 -20.36 -2.90 -8.66
N GLN A 69 -19.56 -2.53 -7.66
CA GLN A 69 -19.92 -1.54 -6.65
C GLN A 69 -19.55 -0.15 -7.18
N PRO A 70 -20.53 0.71 -7.54
CA PRO A 70 -20.22 2.06 -7.99
C PRO A 70 -19.58 2.87 -6.85
N SER A 71 -18.54 3.65 -7.16
CA SER A 71 -17.84 4.55 -6.22
C SER A 71 -17.37 5.88 -6.86
N VAL A 72 -18.26 6.54 -7.61
CA VAL A 72 -17.94 7.76 -8.36
C VAL A 72 -17.89 8.99 -7.44
N SER A 73 -16.68 9.47 -7.15
CA SER A 73 -16.42 10.59 -6.23
C SER A 73 -17.02 11.92 -6.70
N SER A 74 -16.97 12.21 -8.01
CA SER A 74 -17.53 13.44 -8.60
C SER A 74 -19.06 13.53 -8.47
N TRP A 75 -19.73 12.39 -8.28
CA TRP A 75 -21.17 12.30 -8.09
C TRP A 75 -21.55 11.97 -6.64
N ASN A 76 -20.56 11.91 -5.74
CA ASN A 76 -20.71 11.49 -4.35
C ASN A 76 -21.51 10.17 -4.20
N MET A 77 -21.25 9.21 -5.09
CA MET A 77 -22.04 7.99 -5.21
C MET A 77 -21.23 6.79 -4.73
N GLY A 78 -21.76 6.03 -3.77
CA GLY A 78 -21.27 4.70 -3.39
C GLY A 78 -19.90 4.63 -2.70
N ILE A 79 -19.33 5.79 -2.32
CA ILE A 79 -18.00 5.88 -1.69
C ILE A 79 -17.97 5.18 -0.33
N THR A 80 -19.01 5.36 0.47
CA THR A 80 -19.05 4.77 1.83
C THR A 80 -19.22 3.26 1.75
N GLU A 81 -20.05 2.79 0.83
CA GLU A 81 -20.31 1.38 0.57
C GLU A 81 -19.04 0.68 0.09
N MET A 82 -18.30 1.30 -0.84
CA MET A 82 -17.00 0.77 -1.28
C MET A 82 -15.98 0.76 -0.14
N ALA A 83 -15.89 1.84 0.64
CA ALA A 83 -14.98 1.93 1.78
C ALA A 83 -15.28 0.84 2.85
N GLU A 84 -16.56 0.55 3.11
CA GLU A 84 -16.96 -0.56 3.98
C GLU A 84 -16.55 -1.93 3.43
N ARG A 85 -16.66 -2.12 2.11
CA ARG A 85 -16.25 -3.34 1.42
C ARG A 85 -14.74 -3.56 1.52
N MET A 86 -13.95 -2.53 1.24
CA MET A 86 -12.49 -2.53 1.37
C MET A 86 -12.05 -2.78 2.82
N LYS A 87 -12.71 -2.15 3.81
CA LYS A 87 -12.49 -2.45 5.24
C LYS A 87 -12.71 -3.93 5.54
N LYS A 88 -13.77 -4.54 4.99
CA LYS A 88 -14.05 -5.98 5.15
C LYS A 88 -12.94 -6.83 4.52
N SER A 89 -12.46 -6.46 3.33
CA SER A 89 -11.34 -7.14 2.66
C SER A 89 -10.06 -7.10 3.51
N PHE A 90 -9.72 -5.96 4.13
CA PHE A 90 -8.59 -5.87 5.06
C PHE A 90 -8.75 -6.77 6.29
N LYS A 91 -9.95 -6.86 6.85
CA LYS A 91 -10.23 -7.82 7.94
C LYS A 91 -10.03 -9.27 7.49
N GLN A 92 -10.49 -9.62 6.29
CA GLN A 92 -10.31 -10.96 5.73
C GLN A 92 -8.85 -11.29 5.42
N LEU A 93 -8.06 -10.30 5.00
CA LEU A 93 -6.61 -10.43 4.80
C LEU A 93 -5.86 -10.69 6.13
N GLY A 94 -6.48 -10.34 7.26
CA GLY A 94 -5.87 -10.49 8.60
C GLY A 94 -5.20 -9.22 9.10
N CYS A 95 -5.58 -8.04 8.59
CA CYS A 95 -5.15 -6.78 9.19
C CYS A 95 -5.62 -6.71 10.65
N LYS A 96 -4.71 -6.35 11.55
CA LYS A 96 -4.99 -6.16 12.99
C LYS A 96 -5.92 -4.97 13.20
N GLU A 97 -5.74 -3.92 12.41
CA GLU A 97 -6.62 -2.75 12.37
C GLU A 97 -7.21 -2.63 10.97
N ALA A 98 -8.50 -2.32 10.90
CA ALA A 98 -9.21 -2.00 9.67
C ALA A 98 -10.43 -1.13 9.99
N GLU A 99 -10.37 0.15 9.62
CA GLU A 99 -11.38 1.15 10.00
C GLU A 99 -11.67 2.17 8.91
N LEU A 100 -12.87 2.75 8.98
CA LEU A 100 -13.21 3.93 8.21
C LEU A 100 -12.67 5.17 8.91
N VAL A 101 -11.88 5.95 8.19
CA VAL A 101 -11.35 7.22 8.68
C VAL A 101 -12.23 8.34 8.14
N LYS A 102 -12.97 8.99 9.03
CA LYS A 102 -13.76 10.17 8.68
C LYS A 102 -12.82 11.35 8.41
N THR A 103 -13.06 12.03 7.30
CA THR A 103 -12.38 13.28 6.94
C THR A 103 -13.44 14.35 6.70
N ASP A 104 -13.02 15.61 6.51
CA ASP A 104 -13.92 16.69 6.11
C ASP A 104 -14.51 16.47 4.70
N GLY A 105 -13.93 15.54 3.93
CA GLY A 105 -14.40 15.13 2.60
C GLY A 105 -14.85 13.67 2.56
N LEU A 106 -14.38 12.93 1.56
CA LEU A 106 -14.71 11.51 1.41
C LEU A 106 -13.99 10.67 2.47
N SER A 107 -14.69 9.69 3.03
CA SER A 107 -14.11 8.79 4.03
C SER A 107 -13.01 7.93 3.39
N GLY A 108 -11.89 7.78 4.09
CA GLY A 108 -10.82 6.86 3.72
C GLY A 108 -10.93 5.53 4.47
N VAL A 109 -10.13 4.54 4.06
CA VAL A 109 -9.99 3.28 4.78
C VAL A 109 -8.56 3.14 5.27
N TRP A 110 -8.39 2.89 6.57
CA TRP A 110 -7.11 2.53 7.17
C TRP A 110 -7.04 1.03 7.38
N GLY A 111 -5.88 0.43 7.10
CA GLY A 111 -5.60 -0.97 7.35
C GLY A 111 -4.16 -1.16 7.81
N TRP A 112 -3.97 -1.92 8.89
CA TRP A 112 -2.64 -2.27 9.39
C TRP A 112 -2.47 -3.79 9.46
N TYR A 113 -1.54 -4.31 8.66
CA TYR A 113 -1.12 -5.71 8.69
C TYR A 113 0.25 -5.82 9.34
N ASP A 114 0.34 -6.57 10.44
CA ASP A 114 1.61 -6.82 11.12
C ASP A 114 2.20 -8.16 10.68
N ALA A 115 3.19 -8.08 9.79
CA ALA A 115 3.96 -9.24 9.34
C ALA A 115 5.13 -9.61 10.28
N GLY A 116 5.33 -8.90 11.40
CA GLY A 116 6.48 -9.09 12.29
C GLY A 116 7.83 -8.66 11.69
N ALA A 117 7.81 -7.87 10.61
CA ALA A 117 9.01 -7.45 9.90
C ALA A 117 9.59 -6.15 10.46
N LYS A 118 10.92 -5.98 10.36
CA LYS A 118 11.62 -4.77 10.83
C LYS A 118 11.25 -3.50 10.05
N LYS A 119 10.82 -3.64 8.79
CA LYS A 119 10.50 -2.52 7.89
C LYS A 119 8.99 -2.41 7.72
N THR A 120 8.49 -1.18 7.69
CA THR A 120 7.10 -0.86 7.39
C THR A 120 6.97 -0.39 5.95
N ILE A 121 5.97 -0.91 5.24
CA ILE A 121 5.57 -0.44 3.91
C ILE A 121 4.26 0.31 4.07
N SER A 122 4.20 1.54 3.57
CA SER A 122 2.94 2.29 3.44
C SER A 122 2.47 2.18 2.00
N HIS A 123 1.29 1.61 1.79
CA HIS A 123 0.64 1.54 0.49
C HIS A 123 -0.55 2.50 0.46
N TYR A 124 -0.56 3.37 -0.55
CA TYR A 124 -1.68 4.27 -0.81
C TYR A 124 -2.31 3.88 -2.14
N MET A 125 -3.62 3.68 -2.12
CA MET A 125 -4.40 3.30 -3.29
C MET A 125 -5.69 4.11 -3.34
N ILE A 126 -6.20 4.27 -4.56
CA ILE A 126 -7.49 4.89 -4.86
C ILE A 126 -8.31 3.83 -5.58
N GLU A 127 -9.51 3.54 -5.07
CA GLU A 127 -10.52 2.78 -5.81
C GLU A 127 -11.50 3.74 -6.48
N VAL A 128 -11.89 3.41 -7.71
CA VAL A 128 -12.77 4.19 -8.60
C VAL A 128 -14.14 3.56 -8.67
#